data_AF-A0A965P8X3-F1
#
_entry.id   AF-A0A965P8X3-F1
#
_cell.length_a   1.000
_cell.length_b   1.000
_cell.length_c   1.000
_cell.angle_alpha   90.00
_cell.angle_beta   90.00
_cell.angle_gamma   90.00
#
_symmetry.space_group_name_H-M   'P 1'
#
loop_
_entity.id
_entity.type
_entity.pdbx_description
1 polymer ?
#
loop_
_entity_poly.entity_id
_entity_poly.type
_entity_poly.pdbx_seq_one_letter_code
_entity_poly.pdbx_strand_id
1 'polypeptide(L)'
;MSYEHAYVNTIKTMTKDQVAACANVTESQLLNDNGSIRAMKHSGFLVVSEMFAFINHVAAANPKLRFGVGPCCRPMHSHISTDISIWQEVWAYYDDHDMALFRIGYADYGVTSTIYKYMVCARSIKNKKFSTARSQHYMVLSETRDKIVRETKRLAIPYKPHEIAVVNFDPIYNGASNFISDITHKSGRSFRDVKDHDDLRSEMFKLLDNGYEFESEPLKQAIIKAKQAYEETKSISKSVHAYFVTVFEDKFTGKQMCNVLLFTDVQVWTRNPIVRETNVIAMEDMPEDLINKLAMLNMLNVNDYLPEAGVKVSDTSFWVVRT
;
A
#
# COMPACT_ATOMS: atom_id res chain seq x y z
N MET A 1 13.43 7.72 -3.53
CA MET A 1 12.94 6.36 -3.25
C MET A 1 12.57 6.31 -1.78
N SER A 2 11.28 6.22 -1.45
CA SER A 2 10.81 6.03 -0.08
C SER A 2 11.17 4.63 0.42
N TYR A 3 10.98 4.37 1.71
CA TYR A 3 11.00 3.01 2.23
C TYR A 3 10.04 2.13 1.41
N GLU A 4 10.48 0.93 1.06
CA GLU A 4 9.67 -0.04 0.32
C GLU A 4 8.79 -0.79 1.31
N HIS A 5 7.48 -0.83 1.04
CA HIS A 5 6.51 -1.53 1.86
C HIS A 5 6.17 -2.86 1.19
N ALA A 6 5.92 -3.91 1.98
CA ALA A 6 5.54 -5.21 1.46
C ALA A 6 4.34 -5.76 2.22
N TYR A 7 3.37 -6.28 1.48
CA TYR A 7 2.24 -7.01 2.01
C TYR A 7 2.63 -8.44 2.34
N VAL A 8 2.14 -8.94 3.47
CA VAL A 8 2.35 -10.32 3.91
C VAL A 8 1.76 -11.30 2.91
N ASN A 9 0.61 -11.02 2.32
CA ASN A 9 0.03 -11.88 1.29
C ASN A 9 0.91 -11.96 0.04
N THR A 10 1.46 -10.84 -0.43
CA THR A 10 2.42 -10.83 -1.55
C THR A 10 3.67 -11.65 -1.21
N ILE A 11 4.21 -11.49 -0.01
CA ILE A 11 5.36 -12.28 0.47
C ILE A 11 5.02 -13.77 0.50
N LYS A 12 3.85 -14.15 1.02
CA LYS A 12 3.42 -15.55 1.09
C LYS A 12 3.28 -16.16 -0.29
N THR A 13 2.67 -15.45 -1.25
CA THR A 13 2.54 -15.90 -2.64
C THR A 13 3.91 -16.10 -3.28
N MET A 14 4.77 -15.08 -3.26
CA MET A 14 6.12 -15.18 -3.84
C MET A 14 6.95 -16.28 -3.17
N THR A 15 6.83 -16.42 -1.84
CA THR A 15 7.52 -17.49 -1.10
C THR A 15 7.03 -18.86 -1.56
N LYS A 16 5.72 -19.06 -1.74
CA LYS A 16 5.16 -20.32 -2.23
C LYS A 16 5.69 -20.67 -3.63
N ASP A 17 5.77 -19.70 -4.53
CA ASP A 17 6.32 -19.89 -5.87
C ASP A 17 7.80 -20.29 -5.82
N GLN A 18 8.58 -19.63 -4.97
CA GLN A 18 9.99 -19.98 -4.75
C GLN A 18 10.16 -21.37 -4.13
N VAL A 19 9.30 -21.75 -3.18
CA VAL A 19 9.30 -23.10 -2.59
C VAL A 19 9.04 -24.16 -3.66
N ALA A 20 8.06 -23.92 -4.54
CA ALA A 20 7.76 -24.83 -5.65
C ALA A 20 8.95 -24.98 -6.61
N ALA A 21 9.61 -23.88 -6.96
CA ALA A 21 10.81 -23.90 -7.80
C ALA A 21 11.99 -24.65 -7.16
N CYS A 22 12.13 -24.57 -5.82
CA CYS A 22 13.23 -25.18 -5.09
C CYS A 22 13.00 -26.65 -4.69
N ALA A 23 11.83 -27.23 -4.99
CA ALA A 23 11.44 -28.56 -4.52
C ALA A 23 12.44 -29.65 -4.91
N ASN A 24 12.95 -29.60 -6.15
CA ASN A 24 13.83 -30.62 -6.72
C ASN A 24 15.33 -30.30 -6.60
N VAL A 25 15.71 -29.24 -5.86
CA VAL A 25 17.13 -28.89 -5.68
C VAL A 25 17.81 -29.91 -4.78
N THR A 26 18.87 -30.53 -5.28
CA THR A 26 19.71 -31.53 -4.59
C THR A 26 20.78 -30.87 -3.73
N GLU A 27 21.30 -31.58 -2.73
CA GLU A 27 22.37 -31.05 -1.85
C GLU A 27 23.64 -30.71 -2.62
N SER A 28 23.99 -31.48 -3.65
CA SER A 28 25.15 -31.21 -4.52
C SER A 28 25.05 -29.85 -5.22
N GLN A 29 23.84 -29.39 -5.54
CA GLN A 29 23.60 -28.08 -6.14
C GLN A 29 23.69 -26.92 -5.15
N LEU A 30 23.74 -27.22 -3.84
CA LEU A 30 23.86 -26.24 -2.76
C LEU A 30 25.30 -25.98 -2.33
N LEU A 31 26.28 -26.64 -2.96
CA LEU A 31 27.69 -26.49 -2.67
C LEU A 31 28.37 -25.53 -3.67
N ASN A 32 29.41 -24.86 -3.22
CA ASN A 32 30.38 -24.16 -4.05
C ASN A 32 31.33 -25.18 -4.72
N ASP A 33 32.09 -24.74 -5.73
CA ASP A 33 33.08 -25.58 -6.44
C ASP A 33 34.13 -26.20 -5.50
N ASN A 34 34.40 -25.54 -4.36
CA ASN A 34 35.31 -26.04 -3.33
C ASN A 34 34.64 -26.95 -2.28
N GLY A 35 33.38 -27.34 -2.49
CA GLY A 35 32.59 -28.20 -1.60
C GLY A 35 31.98 -27.50 -0.38
N SER A 36 32.17 -26.19 -0.20
CA SER A 36 31.55 -25.45 0.91
C SER A 36 30.07 -25.17 0.67
N ILE A 37 29.26 -25.10 1.73
CA ILE A 37 27.81 -24.84 1.62
C ILE A 37 27.57 -23.39 1.16
N ARG A 38 27.00 -23.24 -0.03
CA ARG A 38 26.63 -21.96 -0.65
C ARG A 38 25.25 -21.48 -0.21
N ALA A 39 24.29 -22.41 -0.10
CA ALA A 39 22.90 -22.09 0.20
C ALA A 39 22.26 -23.14 1.11
N MET A 40 21.24 -22.72 1.87
CA MET A 40 20.45 -23.58 2.73
C MET A 40 18.95 -23.34 2.51
N LYS A 41 18.14 -24.38 2.68
CA LYS A 41 16.68 -24.29 2.60
C LYS A 41 16.12 -23.76 3.92
N HIS A 42 15.41 -22.64 3.88
CA HIS A 42 14.62 -22.12 4.99
C HIS A 42 13.15 -22.10 4.58
N SER A 43 12.26 -22.79 5.31
CA SER A 43 10.83 -22.89 4.97
C SER A 43 10.57 -23.24 3.49
N GLY A 44 11.44 -24.04 2.88
CA GLY A 44 11.35 -24.52 1.50
C GLY A 44 11.95 -23.62 0.41
N PHE A 45 12.37 -22.38 0.71
CA PHE A 45 13.09 -21.52 -0.25
C PHE A 45 14.58 -21.41 0.10
N LEU A 46 15.42 -21.01 -0.86
CA LEU A 46 16.88 -20.98 -0.69
C LEU A 46 17.39 -19.62 -0.22
N VAL A 47 18.25 -19.63 0.79
CA VAL A 47 18.99 -18.46 1.28
C VAL A 47 20.48 -18.77 1.36
N VAL A 48 21.32 -17.75 1.32
CA VAL A 48 22.76 -17.94 1.60
C VAL A 48 22.98 -18.53 3.00
N SER A 49 24.04 -19.31 3.19
CA SER A 49 24.27 -20.07 4.43
C SER A 49 24.34 -19.17 5.68
N GLU A 50 25.03 -18.03 5.61
CA GLU A 50 25.05 -17.04 6.71
C GLU A 50 23.66 -16.45 6.98
N MET A 51 22.84 -16.30 5.95
CA MET A 51 21.48 -15.77 6.09
C MET A 51 20.57 -16.78 6.78
N PHE A 52 20.71 -18.09 6.51
CA PHE A 52 19.99 -19.13 7.25
C PHE A 52 20.29 -19.06 8.75
N ALA A 53 21.58 -18.99 9.11
CA ALA A 53 22.00 -18.85 10.50
C ALA A 53 21.47 -17.55 11.14
N PHE A 54 21.41 -16.46 10.36
CA PHE A 54 20.87 -15.19 10.82
C PHE A 54 19.36 -15.25 11.07
N ILE A 55 18.59 -15.81 10.13
CA ILE A 55 17.13 -15.99 10.27
C ILE A 55 16.83 -16.80 11.53
N ASN A 56 17.51 -17.93 11.73
CA ASN A 56 17.30 -18.78 12.92
C ASN A 56 17.59 -18.04 14.22
N HIS A 57 18.60 -17.17 14.24
CA HIS A 57 18.92 -16.37 15.43
C HIS A 57 17.83 -15.32 15.70
N VAL A 58 17.32 -14.65 14.66
CA VAL A 58 16.20 -13.70 14.80
C VAL A 58 14.92 -14.41 15.22
N ALA A 59 14.64 -15.59 14.65
CA ALA A 59 13.49 -16.42 15.00
C ALA A 59 13.56 -16.89 16.46
N ALA A 60 14.74 -17.32 16.94
CA ALA A 60 14.94 -17.68 18.35
C ALA A 60 14.73 -16.48 19.28
N ALA A 61 15.12 -15.28 18.84
CA ALA A 61 14.92 -14.04 19.57
C ALA A 61 13.46 -13.55 19.62
N ASN A 62 12.65 -13.89 18.61
CA ASN A 62 11.22 -13.61 18.54
C ASN A 62 10.47 -14.73 17.77
N PRO A 63 10.00 -15.78 18.48
CA PRO A 63 9.42 -16.97 17.85
C PRO A 63 8.12 -16.74 17.06
N LYS A 64 7.48 -15.58 17.23
CA LYS A 64 6.27 -15.21 16.49
C LYS A 64 6.58 -14.75 15.06
N LEU A 65 7.82 -14.34 14.79
CA LEU A 65 8.19 -13.91 13.45
C LEU A 65 8.14 -15.08 12.47
N ARG A 66 7.69 -14.75 11.27
CA ARG A 66 7.80 -15.56 10.07
C ARG A 66 8.66 -14.82 9.06
N PHE A 67 9.21 -15.59 8.13
CA PHE A 67 10.12 -15.07 7.13
C PHE A 67 9.70 -15.54 5.76
N GLY A 68 9.88 -14.68 4.77
CA GLY A 68 9.56 -15.00 3.38
C GLY A 68 10.26 -14.07 2.42
N VAL A 69 10.22 -14.44 1.15
CA VAL A 69 10.74 -13.65 0.05
C VAL A 69 9.61 -12.78 -0.49
N GLY A 70 9.92 -11.53 -0.79
CA GLY A 70 8.94 -10.61 -1.34
C GLY A 70 9.59 -9.57 -2.26
N PRO A 71 8.82 -8.54 -2.62
CA PRO A 71 9.33 -7.45 -3.44
C PRO A 71 10.61 -6.86 -2.84
N CYS A 72 11.55 -6.55 -3.72
CA CYS A 72 12.79 -5.87 -3.43
C CYS A 72 13.77 -6.60 -2.48
N CYS A 73 13.49 -7.86 -2.14
CA CYS A 73 14.53 -8.75 -1.61
C CYS A 73 15.64 -8.89 -2.66
N ARG A 74 16.90 -8.87 -2.22
CA ARG A 74 18.05 -9.05 -3.11
C ARG A 74 18.34 -10.54 -3.33
N PRO A 75 18.27 -11.07 -4.56
CA PRO A 75 18.85 -12.36 -4.89
C PRO A 75 20.38 -12.24 -5.01
N MET A 76 21.10 -13.30 -4.67
CA MET A 76 22.50 -13.45 -5.02
C MET A 76 22.61 -13.58 -6.55
N HIS A 77 23.58 -12.92 -7.17
CA HIS A 77 23.78 -12.93 -8.63
C HIS A 77 24.07 -14.33 -9.19
N SER A 78 24.43 -15.26 -8.31
CA SER A 78 24.65 -16.65 -8.64
C SER A 78 23.33 -17.42 -8.49
N HIS A 79 22.77 -17.86 -9.60
CA HIS A 79 21.59 -18.73 -9.63
C HIS A 79 22.01 -20.20 -9.68
N ILE A 80 21.13 -21.12 -9.28
CA ILE A 80 21.31 -22.56 -9.54
C ILE A 80 20.78 -22.89 -10.95
N SER A 81 19.68 -22.25 -11.32
CA SER A 81 19.07 -22.24 -12.65
C SER A 81 18.30 -20.95 -12.85
N THR A 82 17.78 -20.68 -14.05
CA THR A 82 17.02 -19.45 -14.39
C THR A 82 15.89 -19.13 -13.41
N ASP A 83 15.26 -20.16 -12.83
CA ASP A 83 14.08 -20.01 -11.98
C ASP A 83 14.37 -20.16 -10.49
N ILE A 84 15.62 -20.46 -10.12
CA ILE A 84 16.01 -20.76 -8.73
C ILE A 84 16.98 -19.70 -8.23
N SER A 85 16.45 -18.81 -7.40
CA SER A 85 17.21 -17.73 -6.76
C SER A 85 17.65 -18.12 -5.35
N ILE A 86 18.89 -17.78 -5.01
CA ILE A 86 19.40 -17.86 -3.64
C ILE A 86 19.28 -16.46 -3.04
N TRP A 87 18.49 -16.30 -1.99
CA TRP A 87 18.16 -14.98 -1.46
C TRP A 87 19.16 -14.52 -0.39
N GLN A 88 19.55 -13.25 -0.47
CA GLN A 88 20.42 -12.57 0.51
C GLN A 88 19.62 -11.72 1.51
N GLU A 89 18.33 -11.52 1.24
CA GLU A 89 17.42 -10.73 2.05
C GLU A 89 16.06 -11.43 2.16
N VAL A 90 15.41 -11.32 3.32
CA VAL A 90 14.04 -11.81 3.55
C VAL A 90 13.25 -10.80 4.35
N TRP A 91 11.94 -10.75 4.09
CA TRP A 91 10.98 -10.01 4.91
C TRP A 91 10.65 -10.77 6.18
N ALA A 92 10.55 -10.06 7.30
CA ALA A 92 10.06 -10.55 8.57
C ALA A 92 8.64 -10.01 8.81
N TYR A 93 7.71 -10.88 9.18
CA TYR A 93 6.30 -10.53 9.38
C TYR A 93 5.64 -11.35 10.50
N TYR A 94 4.46 -10.92 10.92
CA TYR A 94 3.55 -11.73 11.72
C TYR A 94 2.41 -12.23 10.83
N ASP A 95 1.94 -13.45 11.08
CA ASP A 95 0.89 -14.07 10.25
C ASP A 95 -0.46 -13.35 10.34
N ASP A 96 -0.73 -12.66 11.45
CA ASP A 96 -1.97 -11.95 11.77
C ASP A 96 -1.95 -10.47 11.34
N HIS A 97 -1.01 -10.05 10.49
CA HIS A 97 -0.88 -8.66 10.04
C HIS A 97 -0.76 -8.57 8.51
N ASP A 98 -1.32 -7.51 7.94
CA ASP A 98 -1.29 -7.28 6.48
C ASP A 98 0.09 -6.85 5.96
N MET A 99 0.84 -6.10 6.77
CA MET A 99 2.12 -5.48 6.38
C MET A 99 3.32 -6.17 7.04
N ALA A 100 4.37 -6.40 6.26
CA ALA A 100 5.65 -6.88 6.78
C ALA A 100 6.32 -5.83 7.68
N LEU A 101 7.04 -6.28 8.70
CA LEU A 101 7.57 -5.39 9.74
C LEU A 101 8.87 -4.71 9.30
N PHE A 102 9.80 -5.52 8.79
CA PHE A 102 11.13 -5.11 8.36
C PHE A 102 11.75 -6.19 7.48
N ARG A 103 12.81 -5.83 6.75
CA ARG A 103 13.64 -6.75 5.97
C ARG A 103 14.95 -7.00 6.71
N ILE A 104 15.45 -8.22 6.68
CA ILE A 104 16.79 -8.56 7.15
C ILE A 104 17.61 -9.11 6.01
N GLY A 105 18.93 -8.96 6.08
CA GLY A 105 19.80 -9.52 5.06
C GLY A 105 21.26 -9.67 5.48
N TYR A 106 22.00 -10.42 4.67
CA TYR A 106 23.44 -10.56 4.73
C TYR A 106 24.02 -10.45 3.32
N ALA A 107 24.60 -9.29 3.02
CA ALA A 107 25.12 -8.96 1.69
C ALA A 107 26.16 -7.83 1.77
N ASP A 108 26.74 -7.49 0.63
CA ASP A 108 27.49 -6.24 0.49
C ASP A 108 26.54 -5.05 0.36
N TYR A 109 26.52 -4.20 1.39
CA TYR A 109 25.76 -2.94 1.43
C TYR A 109 26.67 -1.71 1.37
N GLY A 110 27.97 -1.91 1.17
CA GLY A 110 28.94 -0.84 1.06
C GLY A 110 28.70 0.03 -0.18
N VAL A 111 29.05 1.31 -0.06
CA VAL A 111 29.09 2.23 -1.22
C VAL A 111 30.49 2.24 -1.83
N THR A 112 31.52 1.98 -1.03
CA THR A 112 32.93 2.14 -1.41
C THR A 112 33.80 0.92 -1.12
N SER A 113 33.34 -0.03 -0.29
CA SER A 113 34.08 -1.25 0.04
C SER A 113 33.15 -2.46 0.07
N THR A 114 33.65 -3.57 -0.46
CA THR A 114 32.91 -4.83 -0.53
C THR A 114 33.08 -5.61 0.76
N ILE A 115 32.26 -5.27 1.75
CA ILE A 115 32.26 -5.94 3.05
C ILE A 115 30.85 -6.43 3.32
N TYR A 116 30.70 -7.74 3.44
CA TYR A 116 29.43 -8.36 3.80
C TYR A 116 29.04 -7.99 5.23
N LYS A 117 27.81 -7.50 5.38
CA LYS A 117 27.28 -7.04 6.66
C LYS A 117 25.89 -7.61 6.88
N TYR A 118 25.57 -7.83 8.16
CA TYR A 118 24.20 -8.04 8.59
C TYR A 118 23.44 -6.72 8.51
N MET A 119 22.21 -6.80 8.02
CA MET A 119 21.35 -5.66 7.77
C MET A 119 19.97 -5.90 8.37
N VAL A 120 19.39 -4.84 8.94
CA VAL A 120 17.95 -4.71 9.14
C VAL A 120 17.48 -3.40 8.51
N CYS A 121 16.41 -3.48 7.71
CA CYS A 121 15.80 -2.36 7.00
C CYS A 121 14.35 -2.21 7.46
N ALA A 122 14.00 -1.07 8.05
CA ALA A 122 12.69 -0.84 8.64
C ALA A 122 12.25 0.61 8.45
N ARG A 123 10.94 0.83 8.29
CA ARG A 123 10.34 2.16 8.07
C ARG A 123 10.68 3.19 9.15
N SER A 124 10.90 2.73 10.37
CA SER A 124 11.17 3.56 11.55
C SER A 124 12.64 3.95 11.70
N ILE A 125 13.54 3.34 10.91
CA ILE A 125 14.96 3.72 10.88
C ILE A 125 15.11 4.99 10.03
N LYS A 126 15.82 5.99 10.57
CA LYS A 126 16.19 7.22 9.86
C LYS A 126 17.67 7.49 10.03
N ASN A 127 18.48 6.86 9.18
CA ASN A 127 19.92 7.02 9.14
C ASN A 127 20.28 8.35 8.47
N LYS A 128 20.62 9.34 9.31
CA LYS A 128 20.96 10.71 8.88
C LYS A 128 22.23 10.79 8.00
N LYS A 129 22.99 9.70 7.82
CA LYS A 129 24.17 9.67 6.94
C LYS A 129 23.81 9.59 5.46
N PHE A 130 22.64 9.07 5.13
CA PHE A 130 22.20 8.90 3.74
C PHE A 130 20.97 9.75 3.47
N SER A 131 20.81 10.20 2.21
CA SER A 131 19.60 10.91 1.80
C SER A 131 18.39 9.98 1.85
N THR A 132 17.21 10.55 2.09
CA THR A 132 15.93 9.81 2.12
C THR A 132 15.63 9.06 0.83
N ALA A 133 16.31 9.40 -0.27
CA ALA A 133 16.16 8.73 -1.55
C ALA A 133 16.95 7.42 -1.68
N ARG A 134 17.82 7.08 -0.71
CA ARG A 134 18.64 5.86 -0.71
C ARG A 134 18.09 4.85 0.30
N SER A 135 18.10 3.56 -0.07
CA SER A 135 17.62 2.48 0.82
C SER A 135 18.41 2.42 2.13
N GLN A 136 19.71 2.76 2.13
CA GLN A 136 20.53 2.83 3.35
C GLN A 136 20.05 3.87 4.38
N HIS A 137 19.19 4.82 3.98
CA HIS A 137 18.53 5.72 4.92
C HIS A 137 17.66 4.96 5.93
N TYR A 138 17.10 3.82 5.53
CA TYR A 138 16.21 3.01 6.36
C TYR A 138 16.90 1.75 6.92
N MET A 139 18.23 1.68 6.84
CA MET A 139 19.01 0.50 7.23
C MET A 139 19.91 0.75 8.45
N VAL A 140 20.03 -0.28 9.28
CA VAL A 140 21.12 -0.45 10.24
C VAL A 140 21.99 -1.60 9.76
N LEU A 141 23.30 -1.35 9.68
CA LEU A 141 24.31 -2.30 9.21
C LEU A 141 25.29 -2.64 10.34
N SER A 142 25.77 -3.88 10.40
CA SER A 142 26.79 -4.33 11.35
C SER A 142 27.50 -5.58 10.83
N GLU A 143 28.78 -5.72 11.17
CA GLU A 143 29.54 -6.97 10.93
C GLU A 143 29.19 -8.02 11.98
N THR A 144 28.80 -7.61 13.19
CA THR A 144 28.33 -8.51 14.25
C THR A 144 26.84 -8.78 14.13
N ARG A 145 26.47 -10.06 13.99
CA ARG A 145 25.08 -10.55 13.93
C ARG A 145 24.25 -10.14 15.15
N ASP A 146 24.79 -10.33 16.35
CA ASP A 146 24.05 -10.14 17.61
C ASP A 146 23.58 -8.69 17.80
N LYS A 147 24.33 -7.73 17.26
CA LYS A 147 23.92 -6.32 17.27
C LYS A 147 22.65 -6.12 16.45
N ILE A 148 22.57 -6.70 15.27
CA ILE A 148 21.38 -6.58 14.41
C ILE A 148 20.20 -7.35 15.01
N VAL A 149 20.43 -8.53 15.60
CA VAL A 149 19.37 -9.27 16.30
C VAL A 149 18.74 -8.41 17.40
N ARG A 150 19.53 -7.69 18.20
CA ARG A 150 18.99 -6.75 19.20
C ARG A 150 18.13 -5.64 18.57
N GLU A 151 18.57 -5.08 17.45
CA GLU A 151 17.79 -4.08 16.72
C GLU A 151 16.48 -4.66 16.17
N THR A 152 16.48 -5.90 15.66
CA THR A 152 15.26 -6.53 15.13
C THR A 152 14.16 -6.65 16.19
N LYS A 153 14.51 -6.93 17.46
CA LYS A 153 13.54 -6.95 18.57
C LYS A 153 12.84 -5.61 18.75
N ARG A 154 13.60 -4.51 18.69
CA ARG A 154 13.08 -3.14 18.81
C ARG A 154 12.22 -2.74 17.61
N LEU A 155 12.51 -3.29 16.44
CA LEU A 155 11.87 -2.94 15.17
C LEU A 155 10.67 -3.82 14.82
N ALA A 156 10.41 -4.89 15.58
CA ALA A 156 9.28 -5.81 15.42
C ALA A 156 7.94 -5.20 15.87
N ILE A 157 7.68 -3.96 15.44
CA ILE A 157 6.51 -3.16 15.75
C ILE A 157 5.58 -3.17 14.52
N PRO A 158 4.36 -3.73 14.65
CA PRO A 158 3.35 -3.69 13.60
C PRO A 158 3.09 -2.29 13.05
N TYR A 159 2.58 -2.22 11.82
CA TYR A 159 2.09 -0.97 11.26
C TYR A 159 0.88 -0.50 12.07
N LYS A 160 0.87 0.79 12.40
CA LYS A 160 -0.32 1.44 12.96
C LYS A 160 -1.33 1.68 11.84
N PRO A 161 -2.64 1.71 12.12
CA PRO A 161 -3.68 1.94 11.11
C PRO A 161 -3.41 3.16 10.21
N HIS A 162 -2.97 4.29 10.79
CA HIS A 162 -2.63 5.48 10.00
C HIS A 162 -1.43 5.28 9.07
N GLU A 163 -0.44 4.46 9.45
CA GLU A 163 0.70 4.15 8.58
C GLU A 163 0.24 3.33 7.38
N ILE A 164 -0.69 2.38 7.59
CA ILE A 164 -1.30 1.58 6.51
C ILE A 164 -2.11 2.49 5.58
N ALA A 165 -2.90 3.42 6.14
CA ALA A 165 -3.65 4.40 5.36
C ALA A 165 -2.72 5.23 4.45
N VAL A 166 -1.63 5.77 5.00
CA VAL A 166 -0.67 6.58 4.24
C VAL A 166 -0.03 5.78 3.10
N VAL A 167 0.36 4.52 3.36
CA VAL A 167 0.95 3.64 2.35
C VAL A 167 -0.03 3.36 1.20
N ASN A 168 -1.33 3.40 1.48
CA ASN A 168 -2.40 3.07 0.55
C ASN A 168 -3.23 4.29 0.14
N PHE A 169 -2.63 5.48 0.19
CA PHE A 169 -3.35 6.69 -0.17
C PHE A 169 -3.49 6.85 -1.70
N ASP A 170 -2.53 6.34 -2.48
CA ASP A 170 -2.51 6.55 -3.93
C ASP A 170 -3.76 6.00 -4.66
N PRO A 171 -4.29 4.79 -4.36
CA PRO A 171 -5.51 4.29 -5.01
C PRO A 171 -6.73 5.20 -4.80
N ILE A 172 -6.98 5.66 -3.57
CA ILE A 172 -8.12 6.54 -3.28
C ILE A 172 -7.92 7.92 -3.90
N TYR A 173 -6.70 8.47 -3.84
CA TYR A 173 -6.36 9.73 -4.48
C TYR A 173 -6.58 9.65 -6.01
N ASN A 174 -6.04 8.62 -6.66
CA ASN A 174 -6.16 8.46 -8.11
C ASN A 174 -7.61 8.22 -8.52
N GLY A 175 -8.36 7.39 -7.79
CA GLY A 175 -9.78 7.14 -8.03
C GLY A 175 -10.61 8.42 -7.94
N ALA A 176 -10.45 9.17 -6.84
CA ALA A 176 -11.16 10.43 -6.63
C ALA A 176 -10.76 11.49 -7.68
N SER A 177 -9.45 11.66 -7.91
CA SER A 177 -8.91 12.65 -8.86
C SER A 177 -9.35 12.35 -10.30
N ASN A 178 -9.30 11.08 -10.74
CA ASN A 178 -9.75 10.68 -12.07
C ASN A 178 -11.26 10.87 -12.23
N PHE A 179 -12.06 10.52 -11.23
CA PHE A 179 -13.50 10.75 -11.27
C PHE A 179 -13.85 12.23 -11.44
N ILE A 180 -13.23 13.11 -10.65
CA ILE A 180 -13.40 14.57 -10.76
C ILE A 180 -12.92 15.06 -12.11
N SER A 181 -11.77 14.58 -12.56
CA SER A 181 -11.20 14.91 -13.87
C SER A 181 -12.17 14.49 -14.98
N ASP A 182 -12.72 13.29 -14.96
CA ASP A 182 -13.65 12.79 -15.98
C ASP A 182 -14.95 13.59 -16.03
N ILE A 183 -15.51 13.98 -14.89
CA ILE A 183 -16.66 14.88 -14.83
C ILE A 183 -16.31 16.25 -15.41
N THR A 184 -15.16 16.81 -15.03
CA THR A 184 -14.68 18.11 -15.51
C THR A 184 -14.38 18.07 -17.02
N HIS A 185 -13.86 16.97 -17.53
CA HIS A 185 -13.58 16.79 -18.96
C HIS A 185 -14.85 16.52 -19.77
N LYS A 186 -15.85 15.83 -19.19
CA LYS A 186 -17.19 15.66 -19.78
C LYS A 186 -17.94 17.00 -19.89
N SER A 187 -17.76 17.91 -18.92
CA SER A 187 -18.28 19.29 -19.02
C SER A 187 -17.43 20.19 -19.93
N GLY A 188 -16.15 19.85 -20.12
CA GLY A 188 -15.20 20.56 -20.97
C GLY A 188 -15.36 20.34 -22.48
N ARG A 189 -15.55 19.08 -22.91
CA ARG A 189 -15.52 18.68 -24.33
C ARG A 189 -16.78 19.00 -25.11
N SER A 190 -17.93 19.16 -24.46
CA SER A 190 -19.23 19.35 -25.14
C SER A 190 -19.51 20.79 -25.58
N PHE A 191 -18.56 21.71 -25.39
CA PHE A 191 -18.81 23.15 -25.58
C PHE A 191 -17.61 23.90 -26.16
N ARG A 192 -16.47 23.24 -26.40
CA ARG A 192 -15.15 23.89 -26.56
C ARG A 192 -15.06 24.92 -27.69
N ASP A 193 -15.89 24.86 -28.72
CA ASP A 193 -15.77 25.79 -29.86
C ASP A 193 -16.88 26.87 -29.92
N VAL A 194 -17.78 26.94 -28.92
CA VAL A 194 -18.77 28.04 -28.75
C VAL A 194 -18.62 28.73 -27.37
N LYS A 195 -17.87 28.11 -26.44
CA LYS A 195 -17.82 28.35 -24.98
C LYS A 195 -16.90 29.42 -24.45
N ASP A 196 -15.81 29.76 -25.12
CA ASP A 196 -14.68 30.42 -24.43
C ASP A 196 -14.92 31.93 -24.14
N HIS A 197 -16.18 32.37 -24.16
CA HIS A 197 -16.61 33.62 -23.54
C HIS A 197 -17.13 33.33 -22.12
N ASP A 198 -16.42 33.84 -21.10
CA ASP A 198 -16.65 33.53 -19.68
C ASP A 198 -18.10 33.73 -19.21
N ASP A 199 -18.83 34.66 -19.83
CA ASP A 199 -20.19 35.05 -19.43
C ASP A 199 -21.33 34.30 -20.15
N LEU A 200 -21.07 33.71 -21.33
CA LEU A 200 -22.14 33.16 -22.18
C LEU A 200 -22.89 32.02 -21.49
N ARG A 201 -22.16 31.17 -20.75
CA ARG A 201 -22.76 30.07 -19.97
C ARG A 201 -23.73 30.59 -18.92
N SER A 202 -23.30 31.58 -18.13
CA SER A 202 -24.09 32.14 -17.04
C SER A 202 -25.35 32.82 -17.58
N GLU A 203 -25.26 33.43 -18.75
CA GLU A 203 -26.37 34.10 -19.42
C GLU A 203 -27.38 33.10 -20.01
N MET A 204 -26.92 32.02 -20.64
CA MET A 204 -27.79 30.94 -21.13
C MET A 204 -28.58 30.26 -20.00
N PHE A 205 -27.96 30.06 -18.84
CA PHE A 205 -28.67 29.51 -17.67
C PHE A 205 -29.73 30.48 -17.14
N LYS A 206 -29.44 31.78 -17.07
CA LYS A 206 -30.42 32.79 -16.66
C LYS A 206 -31.59 32.89 -17.64
N LEU A 207 -31.34 32.80 -18.95
CA LEU A 207 -32.42 32.79 -19.94
C LEU A 207 -33.34 31.58 -19.73
N LEU A 208 -32.76 30.40 -19.50
CA LEU A 208 -33.53 29.20 -19.18
C LEU A 208 -34.34 29.37 -17.87
N ASP A 209 -33.74 29.92 -16.82
CA ASP A 209 -34.41 30.18 -15.53
C ASP A 209 -35.55 31.19 -15.63
N ASN A 210 -35.38 32.19 -16.48
CA ASN A 210 -36.39 33.22 -16.72
C ASN A 210 -37.49 32.76 -17.68
N GLY A 211 -37.50 31.48 -18.07
CA GLY A 211 -38.52 30.91 -18.94
C GLY A 211 -38.41 31.37 -20.39
N TYR A 212 -37.23 31.78 -20.85
CA TYR A 212 -37.02 32.15 -22.26
C TYR A 212 -37.37 30.98 -23.17
N GLU A 213 -38.22 31.23 -24.17
CA GLU A 213 -38.56 30.26 -25.20
C GLU A 213 -37.48 30.28 -26.28
N PHE A 214 -36.57 29.32 -26.19
CA PHE A 214 -35.59 29.10 -27.25
C PHE A 214 -36.29 28.60 -28.51
N GLU A 215 -36.06 29.29 -29.63
CA GLU A 215 -36.58 28.90 -30.95
C GLU A 215 -36.12 27.49 -31.38
N SER A 216 -34.93 27.09 -30.91
CA SER A 216 -34.35 25.78 -31.17
C SER A 216 -34.54 24.86 -29.95
N GLU A 217 -35.46 23.91 -30.07
CA GLU A 217 -35.65 22.85 -29.07
C GLU A 217 -34.37 22.03 -28.82
N PRO A 218 -33.55 21.66 -29.84
CA PRO A 218 -32.27 21.01 -29.62
C PRO A 218 -31.30 21.83 -28.75
N LEU A 219 -31.27 23.16 -28.94
CA LEU A 219 -30.43 24.07 -28.16
C LEU A 219 -30.92 24.15 -26.70
N LYS A 220 -32.23 24.27 -26.50
CA LYS A 220 -32.85 24.24 -25.17
C LYS A 220 -32.48 22.98 -24.39
N GLN A 221 -32.59 21.81 -25.04
CA GLN A 221 -32.23 20.53 -24.43
C GLN A 221 -30.73 20.43 -24.11
N ALA A 222 -29.86 20.99 -24.96
CA ALA A 222 -28.42 21.04 -24.69
C ALA A 222 -28.10 21.95 -23.51
N ILE A 223 -28.76 23.11 -23.37
CA ILE A 223 -28.58 24.04 -22.24
C ILE A 223 -29.12 23.42 -20.95
N ILE A 224 -30.27 22.73 -20.98
CA ILE A 224 -30.79 21.98 -19.83
C ILE A 224 -29.78 20.92 -19.37
N LYS A 225 -29.28 20.09 -20.29
CA LYS A 225 -28.26 19.07 -19.97
C LYS A 225 -26.97 19.69 -19.43
N ALA A 226 -26.53 20.81 -20.01
CA ALA A 226 -25.35 21.53 -19.55
C ALA A 226 -25.55 22.14 -18.16
N LYS A 227 -26.75 22.64 -17.85
CA LYS A 227 -27.11 23.18 -16.55
C LYS A 227 -27.18 22.08 -15.49
N GLN A 228 -27.80 20.95 -15.80
CA GLN A 228 -27.81 19.77 -14.94
C GLN A 228 -26.38 19.30 -14.64
N ALA A 229 -25.55 19.12 -15.67
CA ALA A 229 -24.14 18.77 -15.49
C ALA A 229 -23.36 19.83 -14.68
N TYR A 230 -23.66 21.12 -14.84
CA TYR A 230 -23.03 22.20 -14.08
C TYR A 230 -23.46 22.20 -12.60
N GLU A 231 -24.74 21.99 -12.31
CA GLU A 231 -25.26 21.85 -10.95
C GLU A 231 -24.69 20.60 -10.27
N GLU A 232 -24.58 19.48 -10.99
CA GLU A 232 -23.87 18.29 -10.56
C GLU A 232 -22.40 18.62 -10.24
N THR A 233 -21.69 19.33 -11.12
CA THR A 233 -20.28 19.71 -10.87
C THR A 233 -20.14 20.66 -9.67
N LYS A 234 -21.09 21.58 -9.45
CA LYS A 234 -21.10 22.51 -8.31
C LYS A 234 -21.37 21.80 -6.99
N SER A 235 -22.09 20.68 -7.02
CA SER A 235 -22.28 19.81 -5.85
C SER A 235 -21.01 19.00 -5.50
N ILE A 236 -20.14 18.75 -6.47
CA ILE A 236 -18.94 17.90 -6.36
C ILE A 236 -17.68 18.69 -5.90
N SER A 237 -17.70 20.03 -5.91
CA SER A 237 -16.50 20.84 -5.58
C SER A 237 -16.20 21.01 -4.07
N LYS A 238 -16.84 20.25 -3.17
CA LYS A 238 -16.51 20.27 -1.75
C LYS A 238 -15.56 19.12 -1.45
N SER A 239 -14.37 19.45 -0.96
CA SER A 239 -13.33 18.54 -0.45
C SER A 239 -13.85 17.14 -0.12
N VAL A 240 -13.40 16.12 -0.87
CA VAL A 240 -13.80 14.73 -0.60
C VAL A 240 -13.14 14.28 0.70
N HIS A 241 -13.95 13.96 1.71
CA HIS A 241 -13.48 13.37 2.95
C HIS A 241 -13.61 11.85 2.87
N ALA A 242 -12.76 11.12 3.57
CA ALA A 242 -12.83 9.66 3.58
C ALA A 242 -12.44 9.11 4.95
N TYR A 243 -13.03 7.98 5.31
CA TYR A 243 -12.60 7.17 6.43
C TYR A 243 -11.62 6.11 5.95
N PHE A 244 -10.57 5.85 6.71
CA PHE A 244 -9.81 4.61 6.60
C PHE A 244 -10.27 3.68 7.71
N VAL A 245 -10.83 2.53 7.33
CA VAL A 245 -11.39 1.55 8.25
C VAL A 245 -10.53 0.29 8.23
N THR A 246 -10.10 -0.16 9.40
CA THR A 246 -9.44 -1.47 9.58
C THR A 246 -10.23 -2.32 10.55
N VAL A 247 -10.69 -3.48 10.08
CA VAL A 247 -11.40 -4.49 10.88
C VAL A 247 -10.39 -5.45 11.50
N PHE A 248 -10.52 -5.72 12.79
CA PHE A 248 -9.67 -6.66 13.50
C PHE A 248 -10.44 -7.34 14.62
N GLU A 249 -10.00 -8.52 15.04
CA GLU A 249 -10.52 -9.20 16.21
C GLU A 249 -9.75 -8.74 17.45
N ASP A 250 -10.46 -8.28 18.47
CA ASP A 250 -9.84 -7.93 19.75
C ASP A 250 -9.43 -9.20 20.50
N LYS A 251 -8.14 -9.28 20.86
CA LYS A 251 -7.55 -10.51 21.43
C LYS A 251 -8.05 -10.83 22.83
N PHE A 252 -8.66 -9.88 23.54
CA PHE A 252 -9.14 -10.07 24.90
C PHE A 252 -10.62 -10.45 24.94
N THR A 253 -11.41 -9.86 24.07
CA THR A 253 -12.87 -10.04 24.03
C THR A 253 -13.35 -10.98 22.93
N GLY A 254 -12.52 -11.26 21.92
CA GLY A 254 -12.89 -12.04 20.73
C GLY A 254 -13.90 -11.32 19.82
N LYS A 255 -14.23 -10.05 20.11
CA LYS A 255 -15.18 -9.26 19.32
C LYS A 255 -14.49 -8.63 18.12
N GLN A 256 -15.24 -8.48 17.03
CA GLN A 256 -14.80 -7.69 15.89
C GLN A 256 -14.87 -6.20 16.22
N MET A 257 -13.73 -5.54 16.08
CA MET A 257 -13.53 -4.12 16.32
C MET A 257 -13.05 -3.45 15.04
N CYS A 258 -13.27 -2.15 14.94
CA CYS A 258 -12.88 -1.35 13.79
C CYS A 258 -12.12 -0.11 14.23
N ASN A 259 -10.92 0.07 13.67
CA ASN A 259 -10.25 1.37 13.69
C ASN A 259 -10.85 2.22 12.59
N VAL A 260 -11.37 3.41 12.92
CA VAL A 260 -11.93 4.37 11.97
C VAL A 260 -11.12 5.66 12.05
N LEU A 261 -10.44 6.01 10.96
CA LEU A 261 -9.62 7.20 10.84
C LEU A 261 -10.25 8.17 9.86
N LEU A 262 -10.52 9.41 10.27
CA LEU A 262 -11.03 10.43 9.35
C LEU A 262 -9.88 11.16 8.65
N PHE A 263 -9.92 11.19 7.32
CA PHE A 263 -9.07 12.00 6.46
C PHE A 263 -9.89 13.05 5.72
N THR A 264 -9.31 14.24 5.59
CA THR A 264 -9.93 15.35 4.88
C THR A 264 -9.22 15.63 3.56
N ASP A 265 -9.99 15.81 2.49
CA ASP A 265 -9.51 16.27 1.19
C ASP A 265 -8.60 15.26 0.49
N VAL A 266 -9.09 14.02 0.38
CA VAL A 266 -8.33 12.89 -0.19
C VAL A 266 -8.11 13.00 -1.70
N GLN A 267 -8.76 13.96 -2.36
CA GLN A 267 -8.57 14.30 -3.77
C GLN A 267 -7.28 15.09 -4.04
N VAL A 268 -6.61 15.63 -3.01
CA VAL A 268 -5.34 16.36 -3.15
C VAL A 268 -4.20 15.42 -2.81
N TRP A 269 -3.26 15.24 -3.75
CA TRP A 269 -2.11 14.39 -3.50
C TRP A 269 -1.22 14.99 -2.42
N THR A 270 -0.94 14.20 -1.38
CA THR A 270 0.01 14.57 -0.33
C THR A 270 0.72 13.33 0.17
N ARG A 271 2.00 13.48 0.49
CA ARG A 271 2.80 12.41 1.12
C ARG A 271 2.45 12.19 2.59
N ASN A 272 1.79 13.16 3.22
CA ASN A 272 1.45 13.14 4.64
C ASN A 272 -0.02 13.54 4.79
N PRO A 273 -0.98 12.67 4.43
CA PRO A 273 -2.38 12.94 4.66
C PRO A 273 -2.64 13.09 6.17
N ILE A 274 -3.39 14.12 6.54
CA ILE A 274 -3.63 14.47 7.94
C ILE A 274 -4.82 13.66 8.46
N VAL A 275 -4.57 12.83 9.47
CA VAL A 275 -5.63 12.18 10.24
C VAL A 275 -6.25 13.21 11.18
N ARG A 276 -7.56 13.41 11.08
CA ARG A 276 -8.30 14.34 11.95
C ARG A 276 -8.84 13.66 13.20
N GLU A 277 -9.37 12.46 13.05
CA GLU A 277 -10.00 11.71 14.13
C GLU A 277 -9.57 10.25 14.07
N THR A 278 -9.50 9.61 15.23
CA THR A 278 -9.17 8.19 15.37
C THR A 278 -10.08 7.60 16.42
N ASN A 279 -10.96 6.70 15.99
CA ASN A 279 -11.92 6.03 16.85
C ASN A 279 -11.71 4.52 16.74
N VAL A 280 -11.90 3.82 17.86
CA VAL A 280 -12.00 2.36 17.89
C VAL A 280 -13.41 2.04 18.35
N ILE A 281 -14.18 1.39 17.49
CA ILE A 281 -15.59 1.08 17.72
C ILE A 281 -15.83 -0.41 17.49
N ALA A 282 -16.79 -1.02 18.18
CA ALA A 282 -17.21 -2.37 17.86
C ALA A 282 -17.92 -2.37 16.50
N MET A 283 -17.81 -3.46 15.74
CA MET A 283 -18.47 -3.58 14.43
C MET A 283 -20.00 -3.42 14.55
N GLU A 284 -20.58 -3.90 15.65
CA GLU A 284 -22.01 -3.79 15.97
C GLU A 284 -22.50 -2.36 16.24
N ASP A 285 -21.60 -1.47 16.67
CA ASP A 285 -21.89 -0.08 16.99
C ASP A 285 -21.56 0.87 15.83
N MET A 286 -21.15 0.33 14.67
CA MET A 286 -20.76 1.14 13.52
C MET A 286 -21.99 1.78 12.85
N PRO A 287 -21.90 3.04 12.40
CA PRO A 287 -22.97 3.65 11.61
C PRO A 287 -23.36 2.79 10.40
N GLU A 288 -24.66 2.64 10.17
CA GLU A 288 -25.23 1.79 9.11
C GLU A 288 -24.68 2.12 7.72
N ASP A 289 -24.46 3.40 7.41
CA ASP A 289 -23.84 3.86 6.15
C ASP A 289 -22.45 3.23 5.93
N LEU A 290 -21.61 3.20 6.97
CA LEU A 290 -20.28 2.59 6.86
C LEU A 290 -20.37 1.08 6.70
N ILE A 291 -21.27 0.41 7.43
CA ILE A 291 -21.47 -1.04 7.30
C ILE A 291 -21.87 -1.41 5.86
N ASN A 292 -22.83 -0.67 5.30
CA ASN A 292 -23.31 -0.90 3.93
C ASN A 292 -22.19 -0.68 2.91
N LYS A 293 -21.41 0.40 3.04
CA LYS A 293 -20.26 0.66 2.17
C LYS A 293 -19.16 -0.38 2.31
N LEU A 294 -18.85 -0.84 3.52
CA LEU A 294 -17.89 -1.93 3.74
C LEU A 294 -18.36 -3.22 3.09
N ALA A 295 -19.65 -3.57 3.19
CA ALA A 295 -20.22 -4.74 2.54
C ALA A 295 -20.07 -4.65 1.01
N MET A 296 -20.38 -3.49 0.42
CA MET A 296 -20.18 -3.24 -1.03
C MET A 296 -18.71 -3.39 -1.43
N LEU A 297 -17.79 -2.77 -0.68
CA LEU A 297 -16.36 -2.83 -0.98
C LEU A 297 -15.81 -4.25 -0.84
N ASN A 298 -16.35 -5.06 0.07
CA ASN A 298 -15.89 -6.43 0.25
C ASN A 298 -16.21 -7.35 -0.93
N MET A 299 -17.19 -6.96 -1.78
CA MET A 299 -17.51 -7.64 -3.03
C MET A 299 -16.59 -7.25 -4.20
N LEU A 300 -15.79 -6.20 -4.05
CA LEU A 300 -14.87 -5.70 -5.08
C LEU A 300 -13.49 -6.36 -4.99
N ASN A 301 -12.69 -6.25 -6.05
CA ASN A 301 -11.29 -6.64 -5.96
C ASN A 301 -10.48 -5.58 -5.22
N VAL A 302 -9.32 -6.00 -4.71
CA VAL A 302 -8.37 -5.08 -4.10
C VAL A 302 -7.94 -4.00 -5.11
N ASN A 303 -7.99 -2.74 -4.68
CA ASN A 303 -7.74 -1.49 -5.43
C ASN A 303 -8.82 -1.04 -6.41
N ASP A 304 -9.97 -1.72 -6.49
CA ASP A 304 -11.11 -1.21 -7.27
C ASP A 304 -11.77 -0.03 -6.54
N TYR A 305 -12.02 1.08 -7.27
CA TYR A 305 -12.69 2.27 -6.74
C TYR A 305 -14.17 2.32 -7.14
N LEU A 306 -15.04 2.56 -6.16
CA LEU A 306 -16.47 2.79 -6.35
C LEU A 306 -16.82 4.20 -5.85
N PRO A 307 -17.31 5.13 -6.71
CA PRO A 307 -17.46 6.56 -6.38
C PRO A 307 -18.23 6.91 -5.11
N GLU A 308 -19.20 6.10 -4.71
CA GLU A 308 -20.04 6.34 -3.51
C GLU A 308 -19.62 5.50 -2.29
N ALA A 309 -18.76 4.49 -2.48
CA ALA A 309 -18.31 3.62 -1.40
C ALA A 309 -16.84 3.84 -1.04
N GLY A 310 -15.92 3.82 -2.01
CA GLY A 310 -14.48 3.98 -1.79
C GLY A 310 -13.63 2.87 -2.43
N VAL A 311 -12.60 2.37 -1.74
CA VAL A 311 -11.63 1.37 -2.24
C VAL A 311 -11.41 0.25 -1.23
N LYS A 312 -11.37 -1.01 -1.70
CA LYS A 312 -10.87 -2.14 -0.91
C LYS A 312 -9.33 -2.19 -0.95
N VAL A 313 -8.67 -2.10 0.19
CA VAL A 313 -7.19 -2.14 0.29
C VAL A 313 -6.69 -3.54 0.61
N SER A 314 -7.37 -4.24 1.51
CA SER A 314 -7.15 -5.65 1.83
C SER A 314 -8.48 -6.27 2.24
N ASP A 315 -8.48 -7.52 2.69
CA ASP A 315 -9.69 -8.15 3.24
C ASP A 315 -10.13 -7.54 4.57
N THR A 316 -9.26 -6.77 5.23
CA THR A 316 -9.51 -6.16 6.54
C THR A 316 -9.42 -4.64 6.51
N SER A 317 -8.88 -4.03 5.45
CA SER A 317 -8.64 -2.60 5.35
C SER A 317 -9.34 -1.96 4.15
N PHE A 318 -9.99 -0.82 4.38
CA PHE A 318 -10.85 -0.15 3.41
C PHE A 318 -10.69 1.37 3.49
N TRP A 319 -10.73 2.03 2.33
CA TRP A 319 -11.01 3.46 2.24
C TRP A 319 -12.48 3.65 1.93
N VAL A 320 -13.18 4.46 2.72
CA VAL A 320 -14.62 4.68 2.59
C VAL A 320 -14.90 6.17 2.35
N VAL A 321 -15.59 6.52 1.27
CA VAL A 321 -15.94 7.91 0.96
C VAL A 321 -16.99 8.41 1.96
N ARG A 322 -16.71 9.57 2.56
CA ARG A 322 -17.65 10.27 3.43
C ARG A 322 -18.52 11.18 2.56
N THR A 323 -19.75 10.76 2.36
CA THR A 323 -20.84 11.51 1.70
C THR A 323 -21.53 12.45 2.67
#